data_AF-A0A7G9SA07-F1
#
_entry.id   AF-A0A7G9SA07-F1
#
_cell.length_a   1.000
_cell.length_b   1.000
_cell.length_c   1.000
_cell.angle_alpha   90.00
_cell.angle_beta   90.00
_cell.angle_gamma   90.00
#
_symmetry.space_group_name_H-M   'P 1'
#
loop_
_entity.id
_entity.type
_entity.pdbx_description
1 polymer ?
#
loop_
_entity_poly.entity_id
_entity_poly.type
_entity_poly.pdbx_seq_one_letter_code
_entity_poly.pdbx_strand_id
1 'polypeptide(L)'
;MQRPIDVDLPHKLGKDEARRRLATNIHKLSSHIPGGAAVRHDWQGDRLNMTVEAMGQAIEAQIDVEEAKVHCRILLPGMLGLFAAPIEAMLKQKGSDLLLEDKRD
;
A
#
# COMPACT_ATOMS: atom_id res chain seq x y z
N MET A 1 -0.92 18.35 -11.30
CA MET A 1 -1.45 18.26 -9.92
C MET A 1 -1.30 16.81 -9.45
N GLN A 2 -0.82 16.60 -8.23
CA GLN A 2 -0.82 15.28 -7.59
C GLN A 2 -2.04 15.20 -6.67
N ARG A 3 -2.67 14.02 -6.61
CA ARG A 3 -3.77 13.79 -5.68
C ARG A 3 -3.33 12.80 -4.61
N PRO A 4 -3.16 13.25 -3.35
CA PRO A 4 -2.90 12.33 -2.26
C PRO A 4 -4.17 11.52 -1.94
N ILE A 5 -3.97 10.25 -1.67
CA ILE A 5 -4.95 9.36 -1.05
C ILE A 5 -4.38 9.00 0.32
N ASP A 6 -5.20 9.10 1.36
CA ASP A 6 -4.85 8.72 2.72
C ASP A 6 -5.92 7.74 3.23
N VAL A 7 -5.51 6.52 3.60
CA VAL A 7 -6.40 5.43 4.02
C VAL A 7 -5.87 4.81 5.30
N ASP A 8 -6.73 4.75 6.32
CA ASP A 8 -6.47 3.97 7.54
C ASP A 8 -7.06 2.57 7.42
N LEU A 9 -6.22 1.56 7.67
CA LEU A 9 -6.57 0.15 7.68
C LEU A 9 -6.48 -0.38 9.12
N PRO A 10 -7.59 -0.45 9.87
CA PRO A 10 -7.57 -0.91 11.26
C PRO A 10 -7.25 -2.41 11.34
N HIS A 11 -6.50 -2.81 12.37
CA HIS A 11 -6.15 -4.20 12.65
C HIS A 11 -6.04 -4.50 14.15
N LYS A 12 -6.01 -5.79 14.49
CA LYS A 12 -5.86 -6.29 15.87
C LYS A 12 -4.55 -7.07 16.09
N LEU A 13 -3.62 -6.99 15.15
CA LEU A 13 -2.39 -7.80 15.13
C LEU A 13 -1.28 -7.26 16.07
N GLY A 14 -1.33 -5.99 16.43
CA GLY A 14 -0.19 -5.28 17.00
C GLY A 14 0.82 -4.86 15.92
N LYS A 15 1.71 -3.92 16.27
CA LYS A 15 2.62 -3.29 15.31
C LYS A 15 3.62 -4.28 14.68
N ASP A 16 4.26 -5.12 15.48
CA ASP A 16 5.31 -6.03 15.02
C ASP A 16 4.79 -7.09 14.03
N GLU A 17 3.64 -7.68 14.34
CA GLU A 17 3.02 -8.68 13.48
C GLU A 17 2.45 -8.05 12.19
N ALA A 18 1.83 -6.87 12.28
CA ALA A 18 1.38 -6.13 11.10
C ALA A 18 2.56 -5.81 10.16
N ARG A 19 3.67 -5.33 10.72
CA ARG A 19 4.91 -5.06 9.96
C ARG A 19 5.47 -6.32 9.31
N ARG A 20 5.53 -7.43 10.05
CA ARG A 20 6.02 -8.72 9.53
C ARG A 20 5.17 -9.20 8.35
N ARG A 21 3.83 -9.12 8.47
CA ARG A 21 2.91 -9.51 7.39
C ARG A 21 3.04 -8.60 6.18
N LEU A 22 3.10 -7.29 6.40
CA LEU A 22 3.35 -6.31 5.33
C LEU A 22 4.64 -6.64 4.57
N ALA A 23 5.76 -6.83 5.27
CA ALA A 23 7.04 -7.18 4.65
C ALA A 23 6.97 -8.51 3.89
N THR A 24 6.21 -9.48 4.41
CA THR A 24 6.01 -10.78 3.75
C THR A 24 5.09 -10.67 2.54
N ASN A 25 4.07 -9.81 2.55
CA ASN A 25 3.06 -9.72 1.49
C ASN A 25 3.34 -8.62 0.46
N ILE A 26 4.27 -7.69 0.70
CA ILE A 26 4.50 -6.52 -0.17
C ILE A 26 4.86 -6.91 -1.61
N HIS A 27 5.52 -8.05 -1.80
CA HIS A 27 5.87 -8.55 -3.12
C HIS A 27 4.62 -8.93 -3.95
N LYS A 28 3.54 -9.38 -3.30
CA LYS A 28 2.26 -9.75 -3.97
C LYS A 28 1.56 -8.53 -4.55
N LEU A 29 1.78 -7.35 -3.97
CA LEU A 29 1.18 -6.09 -4.41
C LEU A 29 1.53 -5.77 -5.87
N SER A 30 2.75 -6.12 -6.31
CA SER A 30 3.19 -6.00 -7.70
C SER A 30 2.33 -6.83 -8.67
N SER A 31 1.88 -8.01 -8.26
CA SER A 31 1.07 -8.92 -9.07
C SER A 31 -0.39 -8.45 -9.22
N HIS A 32 -0.86 -7.59 -8.33
CA HIS A 32 -2.21 -7.04 -8.36
C HIS A 32 -2.32 -5.73 -9.14
N ILE A 33 -1.20 -5.15 -9.60
CA ILE A 33 -1.21 -3.91 -10.39
C ILE A 33 -1.36 -4.27 -11.88
N PRO A 34 -2.46 -3.86 -12.54
CA PRO A 34 -2.68 -4.14 -13.96
C PRO A 34 -1.58 -3.52 -14.82
N GLY A 35 -1.05 -4.28 -15.79
CA GLY A 35 -0.03 -3.81 -16.73
C GLY A 35 1.42 -4.07 -16.30
N GLY A 36 1.63 -4.69 -15.14
CA GLY A 36 2.96 -4.96 -14.60
C GLY A 36 3.58 -3.69 -14.02
N ALA A 37 4.02 -3.77 -12.77
CA ALA A 37 4.65 -2.63 -12.11
C ALA A 37 6.00 -3.03 -11.50
N ALA A 38 7.00 -2.17 -11.67
CA ALA A 38 8.21 -2.28 -10.88
C ALA A 38 7.93 -1.68 -9.50
N VAL A 39 8.04 -2.51 -8.47
CA VAL A 39 7.83 -2.09 -7.09
C VAL A 39 9.19 -2.03 -6.40
N ARG A 40 9.61 -0.83 -6.00
CA ARG A 40 10.73 -0.64 -5.08
C ARG A 40 10.17 -0.35 -3.71
N HIS A 41 10.74 -0.93 -2.68
CA HIS A 41 10.32 -0.67 -1.32
C HIS A 41 11.50 -0.65 -0.37
N ASP A 42 11.41 0.17 0.67
CA ASP A 42 12.41 0.38 1.70
C ASP A 42 11.71 0.55 3.06
N TRP A 43 12.23 -0.12 4.08
CA TRP A 43 11.70 -0.02 5.44
C TRP A 43 12.55 0.92 6.28
N GLN A 44 11.91 1.90 6.91
CA GLN A 44 12.52 2.84 7.85
C GLN A 44 11.80 2.73 9.19
N GLY A 45 12.32 1.87 10.07
CA GLY A 45 11.64 1.51 11.31
C GLY A 45 10.30 0.84 11.00
N ASP A 46 9.21 1.48 11.42
CA ASP A 46 7.83 1.01 11.25
C ASP A 46 7.14 1.61 10.01
N ARG A 47 7.87 2.38 9.20
CA ARG A 47 7.37 2.95 7.95
C ARG A 47 7.93 2.19 6.75
N LEU A 48 7.06 1.85 5.81
CA LEU A 48 7.40 1.32 4.51
C LEU A 48 7.24 2.42 3.46
N ASN A 49 8.36 2.80 2.86
CA ASN A 49 8.39 3.66 1.69
C ASN A 49 8.38 2.79 0.44
N MET A 50 7.47 3.07 -0.49
CA MET A 50 7.30 2.29 -1.70
C MET A 50 7.18 3.21 -2.91
N THR A 51 7.81 2.82 -4.00
CA THR A 51 7.64 3.46 -5.30
C THR A 51 7.17 2.40 -6.29
N VAL A 52 6.02 2.67 -6.90
CA VAL A 52 5.39 1.79 -7.88
C VAL A 52 5.46 2.47 -9.24
N GLU A 53 6.17 1.88 -10.19
CA GLU A 53 6.19 2.36 -11.56
C GLU A 53 5.10 1.65 -12.36
N ALA A 54 4.04 2.37 -12.71
CA ALA A 54 2.91 1.86 -13.47
C ALA A 54 2.54 2.83 -14.58
N MET A 55 2.21 2.30 -15.77
CA MET A 55 1.79 3.09 -16.94
C MET A 55 2.77 4.24 -17.31
N GLY A 56 4.07 4.05 -17.10
CA GLY A 56 5.10 5.06 -17.36
C GLY A 56 5.15 6.20 -16.33
N GLN A 57 4.44 6.07 -15.20
CA GLN A 57 4.44 7.04 -14.10
C GLN A 57 4.94 6.38 -12.80
N ALA A 58 5.72 7.13 -12.02
CA ALA A 58 6.14 6.72 -10.68
C ALA A 58 5.11 7.19 -9.64
N ILE A 59 4.55 6.24 -8.90
CA ILE A 59 3.61 6.46 -7.82
C ILE A 59 4.36 6.28 -6.51
N GLU A 60 4.33 7.29 -5.65
CA GLU A 60 4.92 7.20 -4.31
C GLU A 60 3.84 6.73 -3.34
N ALA A 61 4.15 5.71 -2.55
CA ALA A 61 3.31 5.18 -1.51
C ALA A 61 4.09 5.09 -0.20
N GLN A 62 3.45 5.45 0.89
CA GLN A 62 3.98 5.39 2.24
C GLN A 62 3.00 4.62 3.09
N ILE A 63 3.49 3.66 3.86
CA ILE A 63 2.67 2.84 4.72
C ILE A 63 3.28 2.89 6.12
N ASP A 64 2.59 3.54 7.05
CA ASP A 64 2.97 3.64 8.45
C ASP A 64 2.26 2.55 9.25
N VAL A 65 3.03 1.68 9.92
CA VAL A 65 2.46 0.63 10.77
C VAL A 65 2.34 1.15 12.19
N GLU A 66 1.11 1.26 12.66
CA GLU A 66 0.79 1.60 14.04
C GLU A 66 0.27 0.37 14.80
N GLU A 67 0.02 0.53 16.10
CA GLU A 67 -0.35 -0.59 16.98
C GLU A 67 -1.69 -1.24 16.59
N ALA A 68 -2.66 -0.43 16.19
CA ALA A 68 -4.04 -0.86 15.91
C ALA A 68 -4.49 -0.53 14.49
N LYS A 69 -3.62 0.03 13.66
CA LYS A 69 -3.94 0.41 12.29
C LYS A 69 -2.68 0.54 11.44
N VAL A 70 -2.86 0.49 10.14
CA VAL A 70 -1.86 0.86 9.16
C VAL A 70 -2.37 2.07 8.40
N HIS A 71 -1.57 3.13 8.36
CA HIS A 71 -1.88 4.34 7.60
C HIS A 71 -1.19 4.29 6.23
N CYS A 72 -1.97 4.23 5.16
CA CYS A 72 -1.50 4.17 3.79
C CYS A 72 -1.71 5.52 3.11
N ARG A 73 -0.62 6.18 2.71
CA ARG A 73 -0.60 7.38 1.89
C ARG A 73 -0.10 7.06 0.49
N ILE A 74 -0.83 7.46 -0.55
CA ILE A 74 -0.45 7.23 -1.95
C ILE A 74 -0.57 8.54 -2.73
N LEU A 75 0.49 8.90 -3.45
CA LEU A 75 0.54 10.09 -4.30
C LEU A 75 0.35 9.68 -5.75
N LEU A 76 -0.81 10.03 -6.32
CA LEU A 76 -1.11 9.76 -7.72
C LEU A 76 -0.76 10.98 -8.60
N PRO A 77 0.23 10.86 -9.49
CA PRO A 77 0.61 11.95 -10.39
C PRO A 77 -0.23 12.01 -11.67
N GLY A 78 -0.45 13.22 -12.18
CA GLY A 78 -0.99 13.42 -13.54
C GLY A 78 -2.39 12.83 -13.71
N MET A 79 -2.58 12.03 -14.77
CA MET A 79 -3.88 11.44 -15.10
C MET A 79 -4.32 10.37 -14.09
N LEU A 80 -3.39 9.73 -13.37
CA LEU A 80 -3.72 8.73 -12.35
C LEU A 80 -4.57 9.31 -11.21
N GLY A 81 -4.49 10.62 -10.97
CA GLY A 81 -5.33 11.31 -9.99
C GLY A 81 -6.84 11.21 -10.28
N LEU A 82 -7.24 10.91 -11.52
CA LEU A 82 -8.64 10.64 -11.87
C LEU A 82 -9.16 9.32 -11.27
N PHE A 83 -8.27 8.36 -11.06
CA PHE A 83 -8.57 7.07 -10.43
C PHE A 83 -8.39 7.09 -8.91
N ALA A 84 -8.18 8.26 -8.31
CA ALA A 84 -7.89 8.33 -6.89
C ALA A 84 -9.02 7.76 -6.02
N ALA A 85 -10.27 8.13 -6.31
CA ALA A 85 -11.44 7.66 -5.58
C ALA A 85 -11.68 6.15 -5.67
N PRO A 86 -11.66 5.50 -6.87
CA PRO A 86 -11.81 4.05 -6.94
C PRO A 86 -10.62 3.29 -6.30
N ILE A 87 -9.38 3.81 -6.41
CA ILE A 87 -8.22 3.21 -5.74
C ILE A 87 -8.37 3.30 -4.22
N GLU A 88 -8.77 4.45 -3.68
CA GLU A 88 -9.04 4.64 -2.26
C GLU A 88 -10.12 3.68 -1.75
N ALA A 89 -11.22 3.54 -2.50
CA ALA A 89 -12.30 2.61 -2.15
C ALA A 89 -11.82 1.15 -2.15
N MET A 90 -11.03 0.75 -3.15
CA MET A 90 -10.45 -0.58 -3.22
C MET A 90 -9.51 -0.85 -2.04
N LEU A 91 -8.64 0.10 -1.68
CA LEU A 91 -7.73 -0.03 -0.55
C LEU A 91 -8.49 -0.12 0.78
N LYS A 92 -9.54 0.68 0.96
CA LYS A 92 -10.41 0.58 2.15
C LYS A 92 -11.10 -0.79 2.26
N GLN A 93 -11.51 -1.38 1.13
CA GLN A 93 -12.21 -2.65 1.12
C GLN A 93 -11.30 -3.88 1.20
N LYS A 94 -10.15 -3.83 0.51
CA LYS A 94 -9.28 -5.01 0.29
C LYS A 94 -7.88 -4.82 0.83
N GLY A 95 -7.49 -3.62 1.24
CA GLY A 95 -6.13 -3.31 1.70
C GLY A 95 -5.75 -4.11 2.94
N SER A 96 -6.67 -4.24 3.91
CA SER A 96 -6.43 -5.06 5.09
C SER A 96 -6.21 -6.53 4.72
N ASP A 97 -7.00 -7.09 3.81
CA ASP A 97 -6.82 -8.48 3.38
C ASP A 97 -5.53 -8.64 2.58
N LEU A 98 -5.24 -7.75 1.61
CA LEU A 98 -4.05 -7.88 0.78
C LEU A 98 -2.73 -7.68 1.55
N LEU A 99 -2.73 -6.81 2.55
CA LEU A 99 -1.52 -6.42 3.28
C LEU A 99 -1.34 -7.17 4.60
N LEU A 100 -2.45 -7.51 5.27
CA LEU A 100 -2.45 -8.04 6.64
C LEU A 100 -3.00 -9.47 6.75
N GLU A 101 -3.50 -10.06 5.66
CA GLU A 101 -3.90 -11.47 5.65
C GLU A 101 -2.65 -12.35 5.64
N ASP A 102 -2.55 -13.22 6.65
CA ASP A 102 -1.55 -14.29 6.74
C ASP A 102 -2.18 -15.54 6.11
N LYS A 103 -2.25 -15.61 4.78
CA LYS A 103 -2.50 -16.89 4.12
C LYS A 103 -1.23 -17.73 4.27
N ARG A 104 -1.20 -18.56 5.32
CA ARG A 104 -0.43 -19.80 5.30
C ARG A 104 -1.06 -20.72 4.27
N ASP A 105 -0.39 -20.92 3.14
CA ASP A 105 -0.54 -22.16 2.39
C ASP A 105 -0.09 -23.35 3.25
#